data_AF-A0AAX2GX76-F1
#
_entry.id   AF-A0AAX2GX76-F1
#
_cell.length_a   1.000
_cell.length_b   1.000
_cell.length_c   1.000
_cell.angle_alpha   90.00
_cell.angle_beta   90.00
_cell.angle_gamma   90.00
#
_symmetry.space_group_name_H-M   'P 1'
#
loop_
_entity.id
_entity.type
_entity.pdbx_description
1 polymer ?
#
loop_
_entity_poly.entity_id
_entity_poly.type
_entity_poly.pdbx_seq_one_letter_code
_entity_poly.pdbx_strand_id
1 'polypeptide(L)'
;MSTNRKAPKNSKKPTLRKFTEVVEKCGGNISSIARTFGVNRLTVYEWGKADPDFQAVIDDQRGKILDECISISRVLARGIPIYDEQGKIIGWTERPDSGMVRYLMSTLGRKEGFGENVDITTNGGSIAPAFKIEVIDRREQVITEETNS
;
A
#
# COMPACT_ATOMS: atom_id res chain seq x y z
N MET A 1 -44.37 11.39 -0.50
CA MET A 1 -43.98 10.01 -0.88
C MET A 1 -42.73 9.62 -0.12
N SER A 2 -42.90 8.95 1.03
CA SER A 2 -41.78 8.43 1.83
C SER A 2 -41.16 7.24 1.13
N THR A 3 -39.93 7.38 0.64
CA THR A 3 -39.16 6.25 0.12
C THR A 3 -38.59 5.48 1.30
N ASN A 4 -39.33 4.44 1.69
CA ASN A 4 -38.92 3.42 2.64
C ASN A 4 -37.67 2.70 2.11
N ARG A 5 -36.47 3.18 2.46
CA ARG A 5 -35.24 2.43 2.26
C ARG A 5 -35.24 1.28 3.26
N LYS A 6 -35.74 0.12 2.85
CA LYS A 6 -35.51 -1.15 3.54
C LYS A 6 -34.00 -1.28 3.80
N ALA A 7 -33.62 -1.34 5.07
CA ALA A 7 -32.25 -1.65 5.47
C ALA A 7 -31.84 -2.99 4.84
N PRO A 8 -30.65 -3.10 4.22
CA PRO A 8 -30.23 -4.33 3.59
C PRO A 8 -30.12 -5.44 4.64
N LYS A 9 -30.79 -6.55 4.32
CA LYS A 9 -30.81 -7.83 5.03
C LYS A 9 -29.39 -8.18 5.48
N ASN A 10 -29.18 -8.28 6.79
CA ASN A 10 -27.94 -8.61 7.47
C ASN A 10 -27.17 -9.72 6.72
N SER A 11 -26.25 -9.35 5.80
CA SER A 11 -25.40 -10.31 5.10
C SER A 11 -24.34 -10.72 6.09
N LYS A 12 -24.57 -11.87 6.75
CA LYS A 12 -23.59 -12.47 7.65
C LYS A 12 -22.27 -12.56 6.91
N LYS A 13 -21.21 -12.03 7.54
CA LYS A 13 -19.82 -12.11 7.07
C LYS A 13 -19.56 -13.48 6.42
N PRO A 14 -19.03 -13.54 5.19
CA PRO A 14 -18.82 -14.81 4.50
C PRO A 14 -17.78 -15.66 5.24
N THR A 15 -17.71 -16.95 4.92
CA THR A 15 -16.59 -17.78 5.40
C THR A 15 -15.29 -17.33 4.73
N LEU A 16 -14.15 -17.54 5.40
CA LEU A 16 -12.84 -17.18 4.85
C LEU A 16 -12.62 -17.81 3.48
N ARG A 17 -12.92 -19.12 3.32
CA ARG A 17 -12.84 -19.82 2.02
C ARG A 17 -13.62 -19.11 0.93
N LYS A 18 -14.88 -18.73 1.21
CA LYS A 18 -15.72 -18.08 0.20
C LYS A 18 -15.23 -16.67 -0.12
N PHE A 19 -14.71 -15.98 0.89
CA PHE A 19 -14.10 -14.68 0.73
C PHE A 19 -12.87 -14.76 -0.19
N THR A 20 -11.94 -15.69 0.07
CA THR A 20 -10.75 -15.95 -0.76
C THR A 20 -11.11 -16.15 -2.23
N GLU A 21 -12.05 -17.05 -2.54
CA GLU A 21 -12.49 -17.27 -3.93
C GLU A 21 -12.97 -15.99 -4.63
N VAL A 22 -13.67 -15.11 -3.90
CA VAL A 22 -14.19 -13.86 -4.46
C VAL A 22 -13.09 -12.81 -4.60
N VAL A 23 -12.20 -12.71 -3.62
CA VAL A 23 -11.06 -11.80 -3.66
C VAL A 23 -10.15 -12.11 -4.84
N GLU A 24 -9.82 -13.38 -5.05
CA GLU A 24 -9.02 -13.86 -6.19
C GLU A 24 -9.65 -13.45 -7.52
N LYS A 25 -10.94 -13.76 -7.72
CA LYS A 25 -11.68 -13.39 -8.94
C LYS A 25 -11.77 -11.89 -9.17
N CYS A 26 -11.72 -11.09 -8.10
CA CYS A 26 -11.79 -9.64 -8.16
C CYS A 26 -10.42 -8.96 -8.19
N GLY A 27 -9.31 -9.71 -8.16
CA GLY A 27 -7.95 -9.15 -8.09
C GLY A 27 -7.72 -8.25 -6.87
N GLY A 28 -8.37 -8.53 -5.73
CA GLY A 28 -8.25 -7.69 -4.53
C GLY A 28 -8.94 -6.31 -4.62
N ASN A 29 -9.79 -6.08 -5.63
CA ASN A 29 -10.55 -4.84 -5.77
C ASN A 29 -11.75 -4.82 -4.82
N ILE A 30 -11.69 -3.96 -3.79
CA ILE A 30 -12.73 -3.85 -2.75
C ILE A 30 -14.11 -3.54 -3.32
N SER A 31 -14.18 -2.74 -4.38
CA SER A 31 -15.45 -2.40 -5.06
C SER A 31 -16.10 -3.61 -5.68
N SER A 32 -15.31 -4.41 -6.39
CA SER A 32 -15.79 -5.62 -7.07
C SER A 32 -16.18 -6.69 -6.06
N ILE A 33 -15.39 -6.83 -4.99
CA ILE A 33 -15.70 -7.72 -3.86
C ILE A 33 -17.03 -7.32 -3.21
N ALA A 34 -17.18 -6.03 -2.86
CA ALA A 34 -18.40 -5.50 -2.25
C ALA A 34 -19.63 -5.71 -3.14
N ARG A 35 -19.50 -5.44 -4.45
CA ARG A 35 -20.55 -5.70 -5.44
C ARG A 35 -20.93 -7.18 -5.50
N THR A 36 -19.94 -8.08 -5.46
CA THR A 36 -20.16 -9.53 -5.51
C THR A 36 -20.90 -10.05 -4.28
N PHE A 37 -20.60 -9.51 -3.10
CA PHE A 37 -21.29 -9.84 -1.86
C PHE A 37 -22.58 -9.04 -1.62
N GLY A 38 -22.90 -8.07 -2.47
CA GLY A 38 -24.07 -7.19 -2.31
C GLY A 38 -23.99 -6.28 -1.08
N VAL A 39 -22.78 -5.87 -0.68
CA VAL A 39 -22.51 -5.03 0.49
C VAL A 39 -21.85 -3.70 0.12
N ASN A 40 -21.71 -2.80 1.09
CA ASN A 40 -20.92 -1.58 0.92
C ASN A 40 -19.41 -1.93 0.99
N ARG A 41 -18.57 -1.16 0.29
CA ARG A 41 -17.10 -1.21 0.46
C ARG A 41 -16.67 -1.11 1.92
N LEU A 42 -17.34 -0.24 2.70
CA LEU A 42 -17.06 -0.07 4.14
C LEU A 42 -17.17 -1.40 4.90
N THR A 43 -18.19 -2.21 4.60
CA THR A 43 -18.39 -3.52 5.23
C THR A 43 -17.24 -4.48 4.94
N VAL A 44 -16.66 -4.44 3.74
CA VAL A 44 -15.49 -5.26 3.39
C VAL A 44 -14.25 -4.82 4.18
N TYR A 45 -14.05 -3.51 4.36
CA TYR A 45 -12.98 -2.99 5.22
C TYR A 45 -13.18 -3.39 6.69
N GLU A 46 -14.41 -3.33 7.18
CA GLU A 46 -14.75 -3.77 8.54
C GLU A 46 -14.45 -5.26 8.74
N TRP A 47 -14.69 -6.11 7.73
CA TRP A 47 -14.32 -7.52 7.80
C TRP A 47 -12.81 -7.73 7.93
N GLY A 48 -11.99 -7.03 7.14
CA GLY A 48 -10.53 -7.10 7.25
C GLY A 48 -10.00 -6.52 8.56
N LYS A 49 -10.59 -5.42 9.06
CA LYS A 49 -10.22 -4.83 10.34
C LYS A 49 -10.54 -5.75 11.52
N ALA A 50 -11.68 -6.45 11.46
CA ALA A 50 -12.11 -7.36 12.52
C ALA A 50 -11.40 -8.72 12.48
N ASP A 51 -10.80 -9.10 11.35
CA ASP A 51 -10.24 -10.43 11.13
C ASP A 51 -9.00 -10.35 10.22
N PRO A 52 -7.79 -10.51 10.79
CA PRO A 52 -6.54 -10.42 10.06
C PRO A 52 -6.43 -11.37 8.86
N ASP A 53 -7.08 -12.54 8.90
CA ASP A 53 -7.00 -13.51 7.79
C ASP A 53 -7.72 -12.98 6.55
N PHE A 54 -8.83 -12.24 6.74
CA PHE A 54 -9.53 -11.58 5.63
C PHE A 54 -8.68 -10.47 5.03
N GLN A 55 -7.99 -9.71 5.86
CA GLN A 55 -7.08 -8.66 5.39
C GLN A 55 -5.89 -9.26 4.64
N ALA A 56 -5.28 -10.33 5.18
CA ALA A 56 -4.18 -11.03 4.55
C ALA A 56 -4.53 -11.55 3.15
N VAL A 57 -5.74 -12.10 2.96
CA VAL A 57 -6.23 -12.55 1.65
C VAL A 57 -6.34 -11.41 0.63
N ILE A 58 -6.78 -10.22 1.05
CA ILE A 58 -6.82 -9.03 0.17
C ILE A 58 -5.41 -8.62 -0.23
N ASP A 59 -4.50 -8.54 0.74
CA ASP A 59 -3.14 -8.05 0.52
C ASP A 59 -2.32 -9.02 -0.31
N ASP A 60 -2.45 -10.33 -0.07
CA ASP A 60 -1.83 -11.39 -0.88
C ASP A 60 -2.28 -11.30 -2.34
N GLN A 61 -3.59 -11.17 -2.59
CA GLN A 61 -4.08 -11.09 -3.96
C GLN A 61 -3.61 -9.80 -4.67
N ARG A 62 -3.50 -8.68 -3.95
CA ARG A 62 -2.92 -7.45 -4.51
C ARG A 62 -1.43 -7.60 -4.78
N GLY A 63 -0.70 -8.30 -3.92
CA GLY A 63 0.69 -8.67 -4.13
C GLY A 63 0.87 -9.45 -5.42
N LYS A 64 0.06 -10.49 -5.64
CA LYS A 64 0.08 -11.29 -6.88
C LYS A 64 -0.15 -10.42 -8.14
N ILE A 65 -1.12 -9.52 -8.11
CA ILE A 65 -1.37 -8.58 -9.23
C ILE A 65 -0.18 -7.64 -9.43
N LEU A 66 0.44 -7.16 -8.36
CA LEU A 66 1.64 -6.33 -8.45
C LEU A 66 2.81 -7.11 -9.08
N ASP A 67 3.02 -8.36 -8.69
CA ASP A 67 4.06 -9.22 -9.26
C ASP A 67 3.85 -9.45 -10.77
N GLU A 68 2.61 -9.67 -11.19
CA GLU A 68 2.23 -9.75 -12.62
C GLU A 68 2.56 -8.44 -13.36
N CYS A 69 2.20 -7.29 -12.78
CA CYS A 69 2.55 -5.98 -13.34
C CYS A 69 4.06 -5.79 -13.46
N ILE A 70 4.84 -6.15 -12.44
CA ILE A 70 6.31 -6.05 -12.47
C ILE A 70 6.90 -6.94 -13.57
N SER A 71 6.35 -8.14 -13.76
CA SER A 71 6.77 -9.04 -14.84
C SER A 71 6.59 -8.38 -16.22
N ILE A 72 5.43 -7.76 -16.46
CA ILE A 72 5.15 -7.04 -17.71
C ILE A 72 6.05 -5.81 -17.84
N SER A 73 6.27 -5.05 -16.77
CA SER A 73 7.16 -3.87 -16.80
C SER A 73 8.59 -4.23 -17.22
N ARG A 74 9.09 -5.43 -16.93
CA ARG A 74 10.40 -5.90 -17.42
C ARG A 74 10.42 -6.10 -18.93
N VAL A 75 9.31 -6.55 -19.52
CA VAL A 75 9.17 -6.67 -20.98
C VAL A 75 9.18 -5.27 -21.60
N LEU A 76 8.37 -4.35 -21.08
CA LEU A 76 8.31 -2.96 -21.56
C LEU A 76 9.65 -2.24 -21.42
N ALA A 77 10.35 -2.42 -20.30
CA ALA A 77 11.67 -1.84 -20.06
C ALA A 77 12.76 -2.42 -20.97
N ARG A 78 12.58 -3.62 -21.51
CA ARG A 78 13.52 -4.22 -22.47
C ARG A 78 13.20 -3.83 -23.91
N GLY A 79 11.94 -3.59 -24.23
CA GLY A 79 11.48 -3.44 -25.62
C GLY A 79 11.67 -4.73 -26.44
N ILE A 80 11.42 -4.62 -27.74
CA ILE A 80 11.60 -5.69 -28.72
C ILE A 80 12.60 -5.21 -29.79
N PRO A 81 13.90 -5.51 -29.62
CA PRO A 81 14.93 -5.12 -30.58
C PRO A 81 14.87 -5.96 -31.85
N ILE A 82 15.25 -5.34 -32.98
CA ILE A 82 15.49 -6.01 -34.25
C ILE A 82 17.00 -6.20 -34.38
N TYR A 83 17.42 -7.44 -34.63
CA TYR A 83 18.81 -7.81 -34.80
C TYR A 83 19.14 -8.04 -36.27
N ASP A 84 20.37 -7.72 -36.68
CA ASP A 84 20.94 -8.20 -37.94
C ASP A 84 21.48 -9.64 -37.81
N GLU A 85 21.98 -10.18 -38.92
CA GLU A 85 22.57 -11.53 -38.99
C GLU A 85 23.79 -11.71 -38.06
N GLN A 86 24.40 -10.62 -37.61
CA GLN A 86 25.57 -10.60 -36.72
C GLN A 86 25.18 -10.41 -35.25
N GLY A 87 23.88 -10.30 -34.95
CA GLY A 87 23.35 -10.12 -33.60
C GLY A 87 23.44 -8.68 -33.07
N LYS A 88 23.70 -7.69 -33.94
CA LYS A 88 23.69 -6.27 -33.56
C LYS A 88 22.28 -5.71 -33.66
N ILE A 89 21.91 -4.87 -32.69
CA ILE A 89 20.64 -4.15 -32.72
C ILE A 89 20.69 -3.10 -33.84
N ILE A 90 19.83 -3.26 -34.84
CA ILE A 90 19.68 -2.35 -35.98
C ILE A 90 18.39 -1.53 -35.93
N GLY A 91 17.48 -1.88 -35.03
CA GLY A 91 16.20 -1.19 -34.87
C GLY A 91 15.38 -1.74 -33.72
N TRP A 92 14.13 -1.29 -33.65
CA TRP A 92 13.17 -1.70 -32.63
C TRP A 92 11.81 -1.93 -33.28
N THR A 93 11.24 -3.11 -33.04
CA THR A 93 9.82 -3.34 -33.30
C THR A 93 8.98 -2.57 -32.29
N GLU A 94 9.42 -2.59 -31.03
CA GLU A 94 8.87 -1.79 -29.94
C GLU A 94 10.02 -1.24 -29.12
N ARG A 95 10.06 0.08 -28.93
CA ARG A 95 11.15 0.71 -28.19
C ARG A 95 11.01 0.42 -26.69
N PRO A 96 12.13 0.32 -25.95
CA PRO A 96 12.08 0.24 -24.50
C PRO A 96 11.39 1.48 -23.93
N ASP A 97 10.51 1.28 -22.93
CA ASP A 97 9.92 2.38 -22.19
C ASP A 97 10.93 2.92 -21.16
N SER A 98 11.42 4.13 -21.39
CA SER A 98 12.43 4.77 -20.54
C SER A 98 11.92 5.07 -19.13
N GLY A 99 10.61 5.29 -18.97
CA GLY A 99 9.97 5.47 -17.68
C GLY A 99 9.99 4.17 -16.86
N MET A 100 9.69 3.03 -17.50
CA MET A 100 9.76 1.71 -16.87
C MET A 100 11.19 1.30 -16.55
N VAL A 101 12.16 1.59 -17.43
CA VAL A 101 13.58 1.40 -17.13
C VAL A 101 13.95 2.20 -15.88
N ARG A 102 13.62 3.49 -15.83
CA ARG A 102 13.90 4.34 -14.66
C ARG A 102 13.23 3.79 -13.41
N TYR A 103 11.94 3.46 -13.47
CA TYR A 103 11.18 2.93 -12.34
C TYR A 103 11.80 1.65 -11.78
N LEU A 104 12.13 0.68 -12.64
CA LEU A 104 12.73 -0.57 -12.22
C LEU A 104 14.12 -0.35 -11.62
N MET A 105 14.94 0.52 -12.20
CA MET A 105 16.27 0.85 -11.67
C MET A 105 16.17 1.53 -10.29
N SER A 106 15.31 2.54 -10.13
CA SER A 106 15.12 3.23 -8.85
C SER A 106 14.49 2.35 -7.77
N THR A 107 13.74 1.32 -8.16
CA THR A 107 13.06 0.41 -7.21
C THR A 107 13.94 -0.78 -6.83
N LEU A 108 14.47 -1.50 -7.82
CA LEU A 108 15.24 -2.74 -7.61
C LEU A 108 16.74 -2.47 -7.39
N GLY A 109 17.26 -1.38 -7.95
CA GLY A 109 18.67 -0.99 -7.84
C GLY A 109 18.99 -0.12 -6.63
N ARG A 110 18.07 0.04 -5.66
CA ARG A 110 18.27 0.92 -4.50
C ARG A 110 19.53 0.60 -3.69
N LYS A 111 19.84 -0.68 -3.51
CA LYS A 111 21.06 -1.13 -2.83
C LYS A 111 22.34 -0.78 -3.61
N GLU A 112 22.22 -0.65 -4.93
CA GLU A 112 23.31 -0.28 -5.85
C GLU A 112 23.41 1.25 -6.04
N GLY A 113 22.66 2.05 -5.26
CA GLY A 113 22.69 3.51 -5.30
C GLY A 113 21.74 4.16 -6.30
N PHE A 114 20.86 3.40 -6.96
CA PHE A 114 19.83 3.96 -7.83
C PHE A 114 18.60 4.43 -7.03
N GLY A 115 18.14 5.65 -7.27
CA GLY A 115 16.98 6.22 -6.59
C GLY A 115 17.14 7.71 -6.37
N GLU A 116 16.10 8.34 -5.86
CA GLU A 116 16.16 9.74 -5.44
C GLU A 116 16.74 9.80 -4.01
N ASN A 117 17.90 10.44 -3.86
CA ASN A 117 18.44 10.79 -2.55
C ASN A 117 18.03 12.24 -2.27
N VAL A 118 17.31 12.47 -1.19
CA VAL A 118 17.00 13.81 -0.70
C VAL A 118 17.96 14.10 0.44
N ASP A 119 18.94 14.96 0.19
CA ASP A 119 19.79 15.49 1.24
C ASP A 119 19.01 16.54 2.04
N ILE A 120 18.45 16.10 3.18
CA ILE A 120 17.83 17.01 4.15
C ILE A 120 18.96 17.64 4.96
N THR A 121 19.50 18.76 4.47
CA THR A 121 20.44 19.59 5.22
C THR A 121 19.71 20.81 5.77
N THR A 122 19.79 21.04 7.07
CA THR A 122 19.31 22.27 7.69
C THR A 122 20.40 23.34 7.55
N ASN A 123 20.68 23.82 6.32
CA ASN A 123 21.71 24.84 6.07
C ASN A 123 23.05 24.60 6.80
N GLY A 124 23.53 23.34 6.85
CA GLY A 124 24.80 22.98 7.50
C GLY A 124 24.73 22.80 9.03
N GLY A 125 23.56 22.84 9.66
CA GLY A 125 23.38 22.49 11.07
C GLY A 125 23.13 20.99 11.27
N SER A 126 23.77 20.38 12.27
CA SER A 126 23.48 19.02 12.71
C SER A 126 21.99 18.86 13.02
N ILE A 127 21.36 17.78 12.56
CA ILE A 127 20.06 17.33 13.02
C ILE A 127 20.26 16.76 14.45
N ALA A 128 20.46 17.65 15.42
CA ALA A 128 20.41 17.26 16.82
C ALA A 128 18.94 17.01 17.19
N PRO A 129 18.61 15.92 17.91
CA PRO A 129 17.27 15.74 18.44
C PRO A 129 17.04 16.78 19.53
N ALA A 130 16.34 17.86 19.22
CA ALA A 130 15.85 18.81 20.22
C ALA A 130 14.58 18.25 20.89
N PHE A 131 14.69 17.10 21.55
CA PHE A 131 13.64 16.61 22.44
C PHE A 131 14.18 16.60 23.86
N LYS A 132 13.80 17.63 24.64
CA LYS A 132 14.02 17.65 26.08
C LYS A 132 12.86 16.88 26.71
N ILE A 133 13.12 15.63 27.12
CA ILE A 133 12.15 14.83 27.87
C ILE A 133 12.27 15.25 29.33
N GLU A 134 11.26 15.95 29.85
CA GLU A 134 11.12 16.22 31.29
C GLU A 134 10.08 15.26 31.87
N VAL A 135 10.52 14.38 32.78
CA VAL A 135 9.63 13.50 33.54
C VAL A 135 9.11 14.30 34.73
N ILE A 136 7.86 14.73 34.67
CA ILE A 136 7.18 15.39 35.79
C ILE A 136 6.55 14.32 36.69
N ASP A 137 7.12 14.11 37.88
CA ASP A 137 6.44 13.36 38.94
C ASP A 137 5.36 14.26 39.58
N ARG A 138 4.10 13.86 39.49
CA ARG A 138 2.93 14.61 40.00
C ARG A 138 2.53 14.19 41.42
N ARG A 139 3.38 13.50 42.18
CA ARG A 139 3.04 13.00 43.52
C ARG A 139 3.32 13.94 44.69
N GLU A 140 3.94 15.10 44.48
CA GLU A 140 4.32 16.02 45.57
C GLU A 140 3.56 17.36 45.60
N GLN A 141 2.55 17.59 44.74
CA GLN A 141 1.73 18.82 44.77
C GLN A 141 0.45 18.70 45.62
N VAL A 142 0.49 17.92 46.70
CA VAL A 142 -0.55 17.96 47.73
C VAL A 142 0.17 18.08 49.06
N ILE A 143 0.37 19.30 49.52
CA ILE A 143 0.43 19.78 50.91
C ILE A 143 1.00 21.20 50.83
N THR A 144 0.11 22.20 50.84
CA THR A 144 0.16 23.39 51.70
C THR A 144 -0.95 24.36 51.29
N GLU A 145 -2.19 24.03 51.68
CA GLU A 145 -3.15 25.08 52.01
C GLU A 145 -3.71 24.76 53.40
N GLU A 146 -3.98 25.82 54.15
CA GLU A 146 -4.60 25.88 55.50
C GLU A 146 -3.68 25.72 56.71
N THR A 147 -3.13 26.84 57.19
CA THR A 147 -3.58 27.43 58.47
C THR A 147 -2.95 28.81 58.67
N ASN A 148 -3.78 29.86 58.66
CA ASN A 148 -3.55 31.08 59.44
C ASN A 148 -4.93 31.59 59.87
N SER A 149 -5.21 31.38 61.16
CA SER A 149 -6.27 32.07 61.92
C SER A 149 -5.79 33.45 62.38
#